data_AF-A0A1A8BIC5-F1
#
_entry.id   AF-A0A1A8BIC5-F1
#
_cell.length_a   1.000
_cell.length_b   1.000
_cell.length_c   1.000
_cell.angle_alpha   90.00
_cell.angle_beta   90.00
_cell.angle_gamma   90.00
#
_symmetry.space_group_name_H-M   'P 1'
#
loop_
_entity.id
_entity.type
_entity.pdbx_description
1 polymer ?
#
loop_
_entity_poly.entity_id
_entity_poly.type
_entity_poly.pdbx_seq_one_letter_code
_entity_poly.pdbx_strand_id
1 'polypeptide(L)'
;QELASLRRALIYQLNQRRREMIPLLLPEDDDGGRSSQLDPDSGLDYNLWNEVTLGFGKAHPDRMGCDSLVDMQAVEVLGSGYTKLVVRANLAGGQPVALKLVNEQGIDMSKCLEDFKDPRACRELVSYKLQKEMILMERLRHPNVIKLKGHCAGVQGGGGVEGGRAAVILEQGNPLQMIQLLQSPWEDRFRVCLDLVRLLHFLSRSPLGSVALLDFQPRQFVTVSGQLKLT
;
A
#
# COMPACT_ATOMS: atom_id res chain seq x y z
N GLN A 1 -32.96 8.29 -14.40
CA GLN A 1 -33.15 8.23 -12.93
C GLN A 1 -32.21 7.22 -12.28
N GLU A 2 -32.06 6.02 -12.86
CA GLU A 2 -31.13 4.96 -12.40
C GLU A 2 -29.66 5.41 -12.34
N LEU A 3 -29.10 5.97 -13.42
CA LEU A 3 -27.69 6.44 -13.46
C LEU A 3 -27.36 7.46 -12.36
N ALA A 4 -28.30 8.36 -12.06
CA ALA A 4 -28.15 9.35 -10.98
C ALA A 4 -28.24 8.72 -9.58
N SER A 5 -28.90 7.57 -9.44
CA SER A 5 -28.90 6.76 -8.22
C SER A 5 -27.56 6.06 -8.03
N LEU A 6 -27.07 5.38 -9.08
CA LEU A 6 -25.75 4.70 -9.07
C LEU A 6 -24.63 5.67 -8.73
N ARG A 7 -24.63 6.86 -9.35
CA ARG A 7 -23.64 7.91 -9.08
C ARG A 7 -23.68 8.38 -7.62
N ARG A 8 -24.86 8.54 -7.02
CA ARG A 8 -24.99 8.92 -5.60
C ARG A 8 -24.48 7.82 -4.67
N ALA A 9 -24.79 6.56 -4.97
CA ALA A 9 -24.29 5.41 -4.20
C ALA A 9 -22.75 5.30 -4.29
N LEU A 10 -22.17 5.54 -5.47
CA LEU A 10 -20.73 5.55 -5.66
C LEU A 10 -20.03 6.66 -4.87
N ILE A 11 -20.56 7.90 -4.95
CA ILE A 11 -20.05 9.04 -4.17
C ILE A 11 -20.12 8.72 -2.67
N TYR A 12 -21.21 8.09 -2.22
CA TYR A 12 -21.33 7.65 -0.83
C TYR A 12 -20.21 6.65 -0.46
N GLN A 13 -19.96 5.63 -1.28
CA GLN A 13 -18.88 4.66 -1.04
C GLN A 13 -17.49 5.32 -1.00
N LEU A 14 -17.19 6.21 -1.95
CA LEU A 14 -15.93 6.96 -1.98
C LEU A 14 -15.75 7.79 -0.70
N ASN A 15 -16.80 8.49 -0.26
CA ASN A 15 -16.77 9.26 0.98
C ASN A 15 -16.58 8.38 2.22
N GLN A 16 -17.18 7.18 2.25
CA GLN A 16 -16.96 6.23 3.33
C GLN A 16 -15.50 5.75 3.37
N ARG A 17 -14.92 5.37 2.22
CA ARG A 17 -13.50 4.95 2.16
C ARG A 17 -12.55 6.06 2.58
N ARG A 18 -12.84 7.30 2.19
CA ARG A 18 -12.11 8.48 2.66
C ARG A 18 -12.14 8.60 4.19
N ARG A 19 -13.31 8.45 4.81
CA ARG A 19 -13.46 8.52 6.27
C ARG A 19 -12.73 7.40 7.00
N GLU A 20 -12.69 6.20 6.44
CA GLU A 20 -11.95 5.06 7.02
C GLU A 20 -10.43 5.30 7.06
N MET A 21 -9.91 6.19 6.20
CA MET A 21 -8.48 6.50 6.12
C MET A 21 -8.05 7.59 7.10
N ILE A 22 -8.96 8.51 7.47
CA ILE A 22 -8.68 9.67 8.33
C ILE A 22 -7.93 9.29 9.62
N PRO A 23 -8.35 8.27 10.39
CA PRO A 23 -7.66 7.92 11.63
C PRO A 23 -6.20 7.49 11.45
N LEU A 24 -5.85 6.96 10.27
CA LEU A 24 -4.48 6.52 9.95
C LEU A 24 -3.56 7.70 9.59
N LEU A 25 -4.13 8.89 9.41
CA LEU A 25 -3.43 10.11 8.99
C LEU A 25 -3.24 11.10 10.13
N LEU A 26 -3.94 10.93 11.25
CA LEU A 26 -3.74 11.78 12.41
C LEU A 26 -2.32 11.56 12.96
N PRO A 27 -1.61 12.63 13.36
CA PRO A 27 -0.35 12.49 14.09
C PRO A 27 -0.61 11.75 15.41
N GLU A 28 0.41 11.07 15.94
CA GLU A 28 0.30 10.53 17.30
C GLU A 28 0.11 11.70 18.26
N ASP A 29 -0.94 11.64 19.10
CA ASP A 29 -1.14 12.62 20.16
C ASP A 29 0.07 12.54 21.09
N ASP A 30 0.88 13.59 21.09
CA ASP A 30 1.94 13.79 22.07
C ASP A 30 1.25 13.93 23.44
N ASP A 31 1.59 13.04 24.38
CA ASP A 31 0.96 12.93 25.68
C ASP A 31 1.17 14.23 26.48
N GLY A 32 0.19 15.13 26.42
CA GLY A 32 0.37 16.51 26.83
C GLY A 32 -0.94 17.29 26.98
N GLY A 33 -1.93 16.67 27.65
CA GLY A 33 -3.16 17.25 28.20
C GLY A 33 -3.61 18.65 27.74
N ARG A 34 -4.71 18.70 26.99
CA ARG A 34 -5.84 19.59 27.28
C ARG A 34 -7.05 19.25 26.42
N SER A 35 -8.14 18.93 27.12
CA SER A 35 -9.51 18.99 26.61
C SER A 35 -9.73 20.33 25.89
N SER A 36 -10.00 20.27 24.60
CA SER A 36 -10.78 21.27 23.90
C SER A 36 -11.47 20.62 22.72
N GLN A 37 -12.77 20.86 22.59
CA GLN A 37 -13.56 20.55 21.39
C GLN A 37 -12.87 21.23 20.20
N LEU A 38 -12.10 20.45 19.43
CA LEU A 38 -11.43 20.88 18.22
C LEU A 38 -12.15 20.23 17.03
N ASP A 39 -12.44 21.03 16.01
CA ASP A 39 -13.07 20.58 14.77
C ASP A 39 -12.34 19.34 14.22
N PRO A 40 -13.06 18.30 13.74
CA PRO A 40 -12.45 17.09 13.21
C PRO A 40 -11.59 17.31 11.94
N ASP A 41 -11.59 18.52 11.38
CA ASP A 41 -10.74 18.94 10.26
C ASP A 41 -9.43 19.64 10.70
N SER A 42 -9.28 20.11 11.94
CA SER A 42 -8.14 20.95 12.34
C SER A 42 -6.86 20.19 12.70
N GLY A 43 -6.91 18.85 12.79
CA GLY A 43 -5.77 18.00 13.19
C GLY A 43 -5.31 16.99 12.11
N LEU A 44 -5.88 17.06 10.91
CA LEU A 44 -5.47 16.20 9.80
C LEU A 44 -4.06 16.58 9.34
N ASP A 45 -3.16 15.60 9.20
CA ASP A 45 -1.94 15.78 8.41
C ASP A 45 -2.32 15.91 6.93
N TYR A 46 -2.75 17.11 6.55
CA TYR A 46 -3.11 17.47 5.18
C TYR A 46 -1.95 17.21 4.22
N ASN A 47 -0.70 17.26 4.68
CA ASN A 47 0.46 16.96 3.85
C ASN A 47 0.50 15.46 3.52
N LEU A 48 0.35 14.57 4.50
CA LEU A 48 0.28 13.13 4.26
C LEU A 48 -0.93 12.75 3.39
N TRP A 49 -2.10 13.37 3.59
CA TRP A 49 -3.27 13.11 2.74
C TRP A 49 -3.07 13.57 1.29
N ASN A 50 -2.51 14.77 1.11
CA ASN A 50 -2.19 15.28 -0.21
C ASN A 50 -1.10 14.43 -0.88
N GLU A 51 -0.09 13.98 -0.14
CA GLU A 51 0.91 13.03 -0.64
C GLU A 51 0.25 11.71 -1.08
N VAL A 52 -0.60 11.12 -0.23
CA VAL A 52 -1.31 9.86 -0.54
C VAL A 52 -2.19 9.98 -1.78
N THR A 53 -2.90 11.11 -1.94
CA THR A 53 -3.92 11.29 -2.99
C THR A 53 -3.37 11.87 -4.30
N LEU A 54 -2.40 12.78 -4.24
CA LEU A 54 -1.80 13.46 -5.41
C LEU A 54 -0.47 12.83 -5.84
N GLY A 55 0.08 11.89 -5.06
CA GLY A 55 1.44 11.42 -5.23
C GLY A 55 2.45 12.38 -4.60
N PHE A 56 3.68 11.91 -4.38
CA PHE A 56 4.77 12.83 -4.04
C PHE A 56 5.02 13.77 -5.22
N GLY A 57 4.60 15.04 -5.06
CA GLY A 57 5.11 16.13 -5.89
C GLY A 57 6.62 16.23 -5.69
N LYS A 58 7.36 16.54 -6.77
CA LYS A 58 8.83 16.60 -6.81
C LYS A 58 9.47 17.00 -5.46
N ALA A 59 10.38 16.14 -4.98
CA ALA A 59 11.38 16.37 -3.92
C ALA A 59 11.06 15.91 -2.49
N HIS A 60 10.96 14.60 -2.27
CA HIS A 60 11.69 14.00 -1.15
C HIS A 60 12.84 13.17 -1.75
N PRO A 61 14.13 13.48 -1.49
CA PRO A 61 15.27 12.91 -2.22
C PRO A 61 15.37 11.37 -2.13
N ASP A 62 14.74 10.78 -1.11
CA ASP A 62 14.73 9.32 -0.88
C ASP A 62 13.44 8.62 -1.33
N ARG A 63 12.43 9.34 -1.87
CA ARG A 63 11.14 8.78 -2.26
C ARG A 63 10.86 8.87 -3.75
N MET A 64 10.41 7.76 -4.32
CA MET A 64 10.10 7.59 -5.73
C MET A 64 8.69 8.10 -6.05
N GLY A 65 8.57 8.90 -7.11
CA GLY A 65 7.30 9.39 -7.63
C GLY A 65 6.95 8.77 -8.99
N CYS A 66 5.94 9.34 -9.66
CA CYS A 66 5.54 8.90 -11.01
C CYS A 66 6.68 8.97 -12.03
N ASP A 67 7.56 9.98 -11.92
CA ASP A 67 8.72 10.16 -12.81
C ASP A 67 9.68 8.96 -12.75
N SER A 68 9.76 8.28 -11.60
CA SER A 68 10.62 7.08 -11.44
C SER A 68 10.09 5.86 -12.21
N LEU A 69 8.81 5.86 -12.56
CA LEU A 69 8.16 4.77 -13.31
C LEU A 69 8.16 5.01 -14.82
N VAL A 70 8.66 6.16 -15.28
CA VAL A 70 8.86 6.42 -16.71
C VAL A 70 9.91 5.43 -17.23
N ASP A 71 9.62 4.82 -18.39
CA ASP A 71 10.44 3.80 -19.04
C ASP A 71 10.75 2.54 -18.19
N MET A 72 9.96 2.29 -17.13
CA MET A 72 10.09 1.06 -16.36
C MET A 72 9.80 -0.16 -17.23
N GLN A 73 10.49 -1.25 -16.94
CA GLN A 73 10.26 -2.54 -17.60
C GLN A 73 9.64 -3.51 -16.60
N ALA A 74 8.38 -3.88 -16.84
CA ALA A 74 7.75 -4.97 -16.10
C ALA A 74 8.40 -6.30 -16.51
N VAL A 75 8.94 -7.03 -15.53
CA VAL A 75 9.70 -8.25 -15.75
C VAL A 75 8.80 -9.48 -15.60
N GLU A 76 8.07 -9.57 -14.49
CA GLU A 76 7.24 -10.73 -14.15
C GLU A 76 6.10 -10.34 -13.21
N VAL A 77 5.01 -11.11 -13.26
CA VAL A 77 3.92 -11.02 -12.28
C VAL A 77 4.29 -11.87 -11.07
N LEU A 78 4.42 -11.23 -9.91
CA LEU A 78 4.73 -11.89 -8.63
C LEU A 78 3.47 -12.41 -7.92
N GLY A 79 2.33 -11.78 -8.17
CA GLY A 79 1.06 -12.20 -7.60
C GLY A 79 -0.13 -11.44 -8.19
N SER A 80 -1.27 -12.12 -8.28
CA SER A 80 -2.53 -11.54 -8.74
C SER A 80 -3.62 -11.92 -7.74
N GLY A 81 -4.26 -10.92 -7.13
CA GLY A 81 -5.31 -11.09 -6.13
C GLY A 81 -6.61 -10.40 -6.52
N TYR A 82 -7.56 -10.38 -5.58
CA TYR A 82 -8.90 -9.80 -5.79
C TYR A 82 -8.85 -8.30 -6.11
N THR A 83 -7.95 -7.58 -5.43
CA THR A 83 -7.82 -6.12 -5.54
C THR A 83 -6.56 -5.71 -6.30
N LYS A 84 -5.46 -6.43 -6.07
CA LYS A 84 -4.12 -5.96 -6.38
C LYS A 84 -3.36 -6.94 -7.25
N LEU A 85 -2.59 -6.37 -8.17
CA LEU A 85 -1.59 -7.04 -8.99
C LEU A 85 -0.22 -6.63 -8.46
N VAL A 86 0.66 -7.60 -8.25
CA VAL A 86 2.04 -7.36 -7.84
C VAL A 86 2.95 -7.76 -8.98
N VAL A 87 3.76 -6.83 -9.47
CA VAL A 87 4.72 -7.07 -10.54
C VAL A 87 6.13 -6.72 -10.09
N ARG A 88 7.10 -7.52 -10.52
CA ARG A 88 8.50 -7.13 -10.48
C ARG A 88 8.76 -6.20 -11.65
N ALA A 89 9.37 -5.06 -11.39
CA ALA A 89 9.79 -4.12 -12.42
C ALA A 89 11.23 -3.68 -12.18
N ASN A 90 11.91 -3.33 -13.27
CA ASN A 90 13.17 -2.63 -13.22
C ASN A 90 12.91 -1.15 -13.55
N LEU A 91 13.32 -0.27 -12.64
CA LEU A 91 13.29 1.17 -12.87
C LEU A 91 14.34 1.58 -13.93
N ALA A 92 14.25 2.82 -14.41
CA ALA A 92 15.32 3.43 -15.19
C ALA A 92 16.65 3.33 -14.41
N GLY A 93 17.66 2.65 -14.98
CA GLY A 93 18.91 2.31 -14.30
C GLY A 93 19.02 0.89 -13.75
N GLY A 94 17.99 0.05 -13.95
CA GLY A 94 18.04 -1.40 -13.67
C GLY A 94 17.78 -1.80 -12.23
N GLN A 95 17.41 -0.85 -11.35
CA GLN A 95 17.09 -1.16 -9.96
C GLN A 95 15.77 -1.96 -9.88
N PRO A 96 15.76 -3.17 -9.28
CA PRO A 96 14.55 -3.95 -9.12
C PRO A 96 13.66 -3.41 -8.00
N VAL A 97 12.36 -3.37 -8.28
CA VAL A 97 11.29 -3.00 -7.35
C VAL A 97 10.09 -3.94 -7.50
N ALA A 98 9.32 -4.05 -6.43
CA ALA A 98 7.98 -4.64 -6.49
C ALA A 98 6.95 -3.51 -6.60
N LEU A 99 6.07 -3.58 -7.59
CA LEU A 99 4.98 -2.63 -7.78
C LEU A 99 3.66 -3.30 -7.41
N LYS A 100 2.92 -2.69 -6.48
CA LYS A 100 1.52 -3.05 -6.23
C LYS A 100 0.62 -2.09 -7.02
N LEU A 101 -0.18 -2.65 -7.91
CA LEU A 101 -1.11 -1.96 -8.79
C LEU A 101 -2.55 -2.42 -8.51
N VAL A 102 -3.54 -1.64 -8.91
CA VAL A 102 -4.93 -2.13 -8.98
C VAL A 102 -4.99 -3.25 -10.02
N ASN A 103 -5.60 -4.38 -9.65
CA ASN A 103 -5.88 -5.45 -10.60
C ASN A 103 -7.15 -5.10 -11.40
N GLU A 104 -6.97 -4.62 -12.62
CA GLU A 104 -8.09 -4.25 -13.51
C GLU A 104 -8.96 -5.47 -13.88
N GLN A 105 -8.42 -6.70 -13.79
CA GLN A 105 -9.14 -7.95 -13.99
C GLN A 105 -9.54 -8.62 -12.66
N GLY A 106 -9.35 -7.92 -11.53
CA GLY A 106 -9.65 -8.43 -10.20
C GLY A 106 -11.13 -8.37 -9.85
N ILE A 107 -11.55 -9.21 -8.91
CA ILE A 107 -12.95 -9.35 -8.48
C ILE A 107 -13.51 -8.03 -7.95
N ASP A 108 -12.73 -7.23 -7.21
CA ASP A 108 -13.20 -5.93 -6.72
C ASP A 108 -13.49 -4.95 -7.85
N MET A 109 -12.66 -4.96 -8.90
CA MET A 109 -12.86 -4.10 -10.06
C MET A 109 -14.07 -4.54 -10.88
N SER A 110 -14.18 -5.84 -11.18
CA SER A 110 -15.34 -6.41 -11.89
C SER A 110 -16.65 -6.11 -11.17
N LYS A 111 -16.70 -6.35 -9.86
CA LYS A 111 -17.89 -6.07 -9.05
C LYS A 111 -18.24 -4.57 -9.03
N CYS A 112 -17.24 -3.69 -8.88
CA CYS A 112 -17.49 -2.26 -8.91
C CYS A 112 -18.06 -1.81 -10.26
N LEU A 113 -17.52 -2.33 -11.37
CA LEU A 113 -17.99 -2.02 -12.71
C LEU A 113 -19.42 -2.51 -12.95
N GLU A 114 -19.76 -3.70 -12.46
CA GLU A 114 -21.12 -4.24 -12.47
C GLU A 114 -22.09 -3.34 -11.69
N ASP A 115 -21.69 -2.90 -10.49
CA ASP A 115 -22.51 -2.09 -9.59
C ASP A 115 -22.70 -0.65 -10.09
N PHE A 116 -21.65 0.00 -10.60
CA PHE A 116 -21.63 1.45 -10.80
C PHE A 116 -21.44 1.92 -12.25
N LYS A 117 -20.95 1.05 -13.15
CA LYS A 117 -20.73 1.35 -14.57
C LYS A 117 -19.84 2.58 -14.83
N ASP A 118 -18.97 2.93 -13.89
CA ASP A 118 -18.01 4.04 -13.99
C ASP A 118 -16.57 3.53 -13.76
N PRO A 119 -15.82 3.28 -14.84
CA PRO A 119 -14.46 2.74 -14.72
C PRO A 119 -13.49 3.64 -13.96
N ARG A 120 -13.58 4.97 -14.11
CA ARG A 120 -12.63 5.88 -13.47
C ARG A 120 -12.86 5.94 -11.97
N ALA A 121 -14.11 6.12 -11.56
CA ALA A 121 -14.47 6.15 -10.15
C ALA A 121 -14.31 4.77 -9.49
N CYS A 122 -14.48 3.67 -10.23
CA CYS A 122 -14.17 2.33 -9.73
C CYS A 122 -12.68 2.11 -9.46
N ARG A 123 -11.79 2.58 -10.34
CA ARG A 123 -10.35 2.54 -10.06
C ARG A 123 -10.01 3.33 -8.81
N GLU A 124 -10.58 4.53 -8.65
CA GLU A 124 -10.41 5.33 -7.43
C GLU A 124 -10.91 4.55 -6.21
N LEU A 125 -12.13 4.01 -6.24
CA LEU A 125 -12.73 3.28 -5.14
C LEU A 125 -11.89 2.05 -4.72
N VAL A 126 -11.42 1.27 -5.70
CA VAL A 126 -10.60 0.08 -5.46
C VAL A 126 -9.20 0.48 -4.96
N SER A 127 -8.66 1.61 -5.43
CA SER A 127 -7.34 2.11 -5.02
C SER A 127 -7.25 2.44 -3.53
N TYR A 128 -8.37 2.76 -2.85
CA TYR A 128 -8.37 3.00 -1.40
C TYR A 128 -7.82 1.83 -0.59
N LYS A 129 -7.99 0.58 -1.05
CA LYS A 129 -7.39 -0.59 -0.39
C LYS A 129 -5.86 -0.57 -0.48
N LEU A 130 -5.30 -0.16 -1.63
CA LEU A 130 -3.85 0.00 -1.81
C LEU A 130 -3.32 1.21 -1.03
N GLN A 131 -4.05 2.33 -1.04
CA GLN A 131 -3.67 3.52 -0.28
C GLN A 131 -3.66 3.23 1.23
N LYS A 132 -4.63 2.44 1.73
CA LYS A 132 -4.63 1.99 3.13
C LYS A 132 -3.40 1.16 3.47
N GLU A 133 -3.05 0.19 2.64
CA GLU A 133 -1.80 -0.57 2.81
C GLU A 133 -0.57 0.35 2.81
N MET A 134 -0.53 1.33 1.90
CA MET A 134 0.56 2.29 1.80
C MET A 134 0.73 3.13 3.07
N ILE A 135 -0.35 3.71 3.59
CA ILE A 135 -0.31 4.47 4.85
C ILE A 135 0.13 3.57 6.00
N LEU A 136 -0.37 2.33 6.06
CA LEU A 136 0.04 1.40 7.10
C LEU A 136 1.54 1.09 7.02
N MET A 137 2.10 0.87 5.82
CA MET A 137 3.55 0.68 5.64
C MET A 137 4.36 1.93 6.03
N GLU A 138 3.82 3.12 5.75
CA GLU A 138 4.43 4.39 6.10
C GLU A 138 4.48 4.62 7.62
N ARG A 139 3.45 4.20 8.34
CA ARG A 139 3.35 4.32 9.81
C ARG A 139 4.07 3.19 10.54
N LEU A 140 4.06 1.97 9.99
CA LEU A 140 4.65 0.77 10.59
C LEU A 140 6.12 0.59 10.19
N ARG A 141 6.96 1.60 10.45
CA ARG A 141 8.38 1.59 10.08
C ARG A 141 9.18 0.69 11.00
N HIS A 142 9.52 -0.50 10.52
CA HIS A 142 10.30 -1.48 11.26
C HIS A 142 11.19 -2.31 10.30
N PRO A 143 12.38 -2.80 10.72
CA PRO A 143 13.25 -3.60 9.86
C PRO A 143 12.57 -4.84 9.24
N ASN A 144 11.60 -5.44 9.95
CA ASN A 144 10.83 -6.60 9.50
C ASN A 144 9.48 -6.24 8.82
N VAL A 145 9.30 -4.98 8.39
CA VAL A 145 8.21 -4.55 7.50
C VAL A 145 8.85 -4.10 6.18
N ILE A 146 8.22 -4.44 5.06
CA ILE A 146 8.73 -4.12 3.73
C ILE A 146 8.87 -2.60 3.57
N LYS A 147 9.99 -2.15 2.99
CA LYS A 147 10.23 -0.73 2.79
C LYS A 147 9.39 -0.19 1.63
N LEU A 148 8.51 0.77 1.96
CA LEU A 148 7.90 1.67 0.99
C LEU A 148 8.98 2.59 0.39
N LYS A 149 9.18 2.52 -0.92
CA LYS A 149 10.11 3.39 -1.66
C LYS A 149 9.41 4.61 -2.24
N GLY A 150 8.10 4.55 -2.43
CA GLY A 150 7.29 5.66 -2.93
C GLY A 150 6.01 5.18 -3.58
N HIS A 151 5.32 6.08 -4.28
CA HIS A 151 4.07 5.77 -4.96
C HIS A 151 3.77 6.78 -6.07
N CYS A 152 2.85 6.40 -6.95
CA CYS A 152 2.37 7.23 -8.03
C CYS A 152 0.84 7.20 -8.06
N ALA A 153 0.22 8.39 -8.03
CA ALA A 153 -1.20 8.57 -8.29
C ALA A 153 -1.35 9.17 -9.70
N GLY A 154 -2.01 8.45 -10.60
CA GLY A 154 -2.11 8.81 -12.02
C GLY A 154 -0.88 8.39 -12.82
N VAL A 155 -0.71 7.07 -13.02
CA VAL A 155 0.35 6.54 -13.88
C VAL A 155 0.16 7.02 -15.31
N GLN A 156 1.19 7.65 -15.89
CA GLN A 156 1.24 7.97 -17.30
C GLN A 156 1.54 6.70 -18.10
N GLY A 157 0.63 6.29 -18.98
CA GLY A 157 0.88 5.21 -19.92
C GLY A 157 0.62 5.72 -21.33
N GLY A 158 1.67 5.85 -22.15
CA GLY A 158 1.67 5.97 -23.63
C GLY A 158 0.76 7.00 -24.32
N GLY A 159 -0.07 7.74 -23.59
CA GLY A 159 -1.14 8.60 -24.13
C GLY A 159 -1.75 9.57 -23.11
N GLY A 160 -1.11 9.77 -21.95
CA GLY A 160 -1.51 10.76 -20.93
C GLY A 160 -1.60 10.19 -19.50
N VAL A 161 -1.92 11.06 -18.55
CA VAL A 161 -2.21 10.71 -17.15
C VAL A 161 -3.59 10.06 -17.09
N GLU A 162 -3.67 8.74 -16.90
CA GLU A 162 -4.96 8.10 -16.63
C GLU A 162 -5.30 8.24 -15.14
N GLY A 163 -6.22 9.17 -14.84
CA GLY A 163 -6.77 9.34 -13.50
C GLY A 163 -7.32 8.02 -12.92
N GLY A 164 -7.05 7.78 -11.64
CA GLY A 164 -7.51 6.62 -10.88
C GLY A 164 -6.53 5.45 -10.80
N ARG A 165 -5.46 5.41 -11.60
CA ARG A 165 -4.41 4.39 -11.46
C ARG A 165 -3.48 4.74 -10.31
N ALA A 166 -3.34 3.85 -9.34
CA ALA A 166 -2.39 3.98 -8.24
C ALA A 166 -1.33 2.89 -8.32
N ALA A 167 -0.06 3.27 -8.10
CA ALA A 167 1.06 2.35 -7.99
C ALA A 167 1.82 2.59 -6.70
N VAL A 168 2.04 1.53 -5.92
CA VAL A 168 2.87 1.56 -4.72
C VAL A 168 4.19 0.87 -5.03
N ILE A 169 5.30 1.57 -4.78
CA ILE A 169 6.66 1.16 -5.12
C ILE A 169 7.34 0.64 -3.85
N LEU A 170 7.72 -0.63 -3.84
CA LEU A 170 8.31 -1.31 -2.70
C LEU A 170 9.71 -1.81 -3.02
N GLU A 171 10.52 -2.02 -1.98
CA GLU A 171 11.73 -2.83 -2.14
C GLU A 171 11.39 -4.26 -2.64
N GLN A 172 12.24 -4.81 -3.49
CA GLN A 172 12.06 -6.17 -4.01
C GLN A 172 12.57 -7.18 -2.98
N GLY A 173 11.72 -8.14 -2.60
CA GLY A 173 12.09 -9.32 -1.84
C GLY A 173 11.79 -10.61 -2.58
N ASN A 174 12.26 -11.73 -2.05
CA ASN A 174 11.92 -13.07 -2.55
C ASN A 174 10.80 -13.66 -1.69
N PRO A 175 9.69 -14.15 -2.27
CA PRO A 175 8.61 -14.78 -1.50
C PRO A 175 9.14 -15.89 -0.57
N LEU A 176 8.67 -15.92 0.68
CA LEU A 176 9.06 -16.96 1.63
C LEU A 176 8.47 -18.31 1.20
N GLN A 177 9.32 -19.19 0.67
CA GLN A 177 8.93 -20.55 0.29
C GLN A 177 9.22 -21.52 1.43
N MET A 178 8.19 -22.26 1.85
CA MET A 178 8.31 -23.14 3.02
C MET A 178 9.28 -24.30 2.78
N ILE A 179 9.31 -24.84 1.55
CA ILE A 179 10.26 -25.89 1.17
C ILE A 179 11.71 -25.38 1.27
N GLN A 180 11.99 -24.19 0.73
CA GLN A 180 13.32 -23.58 0.81
C GLN A 180 13.72 -23.30 2.26
N LEU A 181 12.79 -22.83 3.10
CA LEU A 181 13.04 -22.58 4.51
C LEU A 181 13.41 -23.88 5.25
N LEU A 182 12.69 -24.97 5.01
CA LEU A 182 12.98 -26.27 5.65
C LEU A 182 14.33 -26.86 5.22
N GLN A 183 14.79 -26.55 4.01
CA GLN A 183 16.07 -26.98 3.46
C GLN A 183 17.24 -26.05 3.85
N SER A 184 16.96 -24.87 4.41
CA SER A 184 17.99 -23.92 4.83
C SER A 184 18.73 -24.35 6.11
N PRO A 185 19.98 -23.89 6.32
CA PRO A 185 20.71 -24.08 7.57
C PRO A 185 19.90 -23.66 8.80
N TRP A 186 20.21 -24.23 9.97
CA TRP A 186 19.46 -23.94 11.19
C TRP A 186 19.60 -22.47 11.60
N GLU A 187 20.72 -21.83 11.30
CA GLU A 187 21.01 -20.42 11.54
C GLU A 187 20.03 -19.50 10.80
N ASP A 188 19.74 -19.82 9.53
CA ASP A 188 18.81 -19.06 8.71
C ASP A 188 17.37 -19.25 9.19
N ARG A 189 16.98 -20.48 9.55
CA ARG A 189 15.68 -20.77 10.16
C ARG A 189 15.51 -20.01 11.47
N PHE A 190 16.55 -19.98 12.31
CA PHE A 190 16.54 -19.26 13.59
C PHE A 190 16.42 -17.75 13.37
N ARG A 191 17.11 -17.19 12.38
CA ARG A 191 17.00 -15.78 11.99
C ARG A 191 15.58 -15.41 11.58
N VAL A 192 14.93 -16.25 10.75
CA VAL A 192 13.53 -16.06 10.35
C VAL A 192 12.60 -16.06 11.57
N CYS A 193 12.76 -17.00 12.49
CA CYS A 193 11.96 -17.04 13.73
C CYS A 193 12.18 -15.79 14.59
N LEU A 194 13.43 -15.33 14.73
CA LEU A 194 13.76 -14.14 15.50
C LEU A 194 13.16 -12.87 14.88
N ASP A 195 13.25 -12.72 13.57
CA ASP A 195 12.65 -11.62 12.82
C ASP A 195 11.12 -11.61 12.96
N LEU A 196 10.50 -12.78 12.95
CA LEU A 196 9.05 -12.92 13.17
C LEU A 196 8.65 -12.46 14.57
N VAL A 197 9.38 -12.88 15.61
CA VAL A 197 9.11 -12.47 16.99
C VAL A 197 9.29 -10.97 17.17
N ARG A 198 10.34 -10.39 16.57
CA ARG A 198 10.57 -8.92 16.58
C ARG A 198 9.42 -8.17 15.94
N LEU A 199 8.96 -8.63 14.77
CA LEU A 199 7.81 -8.07 14.09
C LEU A 199 6.55 -8.12 14.96
N LEU A 200 6.22 -9.30 15.51
CA LEU A 200 5.01 -9.47 16.33
C LEU A 200 5.08 -8.60 17.60
N HIS A 201 6.25 -8.50 18.21
CA HIS A 201 6.48 -7.60 19.35
C HIS A 201 6.21 -6.14 18.96
N PHE A 202 6.78 -5.69 17.84
CA PHE A 202 6.56 -4.34 17.32
C PHE A 202 5.08 -4.06 17.05
N LEU A 203 4.38 -4.98 16.38
CA LEU A 203 2.95 -4.81 16.07
C LEU A 203 2.08 -4.77 17.33
N SER A 204 2.45 -5.48 18.39
CA SER A 204 1.73 -5.43 19.67
C SER A 204 1.84 -4.08 20.40
N ARG A 205 2.85 -3.28 20.05
CA ARG A 205 3.19 -1.98 20.65
C ARG A 205 3.34 -0.88 19.59
N SER A 206 2.62 -1.03 18.48
CA SER A 206 2.80 -0.13 17.36
C SER A 206 2.29 1.28 17.69
N PRO A 207 2.80 2.31 16.99
CA PRO A 207 2.33 3.69 17.13
C PRO A 207 0.81 3.84 16.87
N LEU A 208 0.23 2.94 16.07
CA LEU A 208 -1.20 2.92 15.77
C LEU A 208 -2.02 2.12 16.81
N GLY A 209 -1.45 1.83 17.97
CA GLY A 209 -1.92 0.81 18.89
C GLY A 209 -1.57 -0.62 18.43
N SER A 210 -2.09 -1.61 19.14
CA SER A 210 -1.87 -3.03 18.81
C SER A 210 -2.50 -3.38 17.46
N VAL A 211 -1.67 -3.83 16.52
CA VAL A 211 -2.08 -4.15 15.15
C VAL A 211 -2.23 -5.66 14.97
N ALA A 212 -3.41 -6.11 14.56
CA ALA A 212 -3.67 -7.51 14.22
C ALA A 212 -3.33 -7.82 12.76
N LEU A 213 -2.59 -8.90 12.52
CA LEU A 213 -2.40 -9.48 11.18
C LEU A 213 -3.55 -10.43 10.86
N LEU A 214 -4.54 -9.95 10.11
CA LEU A 214 -5.73 -10.74 9.76
C LEU A 214 -5.42 -11.95 8.89
N ASP A 215 -4.34 -11.90 8.11
CA ASP A 215 -3.91 -12.97 7.21
C ASP A 215 -2.47 -13.41 7.51
N PHE A 216 -2.25 -14.05 8.66
CA PHE A 216 -0.91 -14.49 9.07
C PHE A 216 -0.49 -15.79 8.37
N GLN A 217 -0.03 -15.68 7.13
CA GLN A 217 0.37 -16.81 6.29
C GLN A 217 1.71 -16.57 5.58
N PRO A 218 2.48 -17.62 5.21
CA PRO A 218 3.80 -17.47 4.59
C PRO A 218 3.83 -16.55 3.37
N ARG A 219 2.75 -16.50 2.59
CA ARG A 219 2.62 -15.63 1.40
C ARG A 219 2.65 -14.12 1.70
N GLN A 220 2.44 -13.71 2.95
CA GLN A 220 2.56 -12.31 3.37
C GLN A 220 4.01 -11.93 3.70
N PHE A 221 4.95 -12.85 3.56
CA PHE A 221 6.34 -12.63 3.90
C PHE A 221 7.27 -12.80 2.71
N VAL A 222 8.28 -11.96 2.68
CA VAL A 222 9.41 -12.04 1.76
C VAL A 222 10.71 -12.02 2.55
N THR A 223 11.80 -12.46 1.92
CA THR A 223 13.16 -12.26 2.41
C THR A 223 13.85 -11.16 1.61
N VAL A 224 14.50 -10.24 2.32
CA VAL A 224 15.34 -9.18 1.73
C VAL A 224 16.69 -9.26 2.42
N SER A 225 17.75 -9.58 1.68
CA SER A 225 19.10 -9.75 2.22
C SER A 225 19.15 -10.67 3.46
N GLY A 226 18.36 -11.76 3.45
CA GLY A 226 18.28 -12.74 4.53
C GLY A 226 17.41 -12.33 5.74
N GLN A 227 16.76 -11.17 5.71
CA GLN A 227 15.81 -10.75 6.75
C GLN A 227 14.37 -11.02 6.32
N LEU A 228 13.56 -11.54 7.24
CA LEU A 228 12.12 -11.73 7.03
C LEU A 228 11.41 -10.38 7.11
N LYS A 229 10.55 -10.09 6.13
CA LYS A 229 9.73 -8.88 6.10
C LYS A 229 8.27 -9.15 5.74
N LEU A 230 7.36 -8.49 6.44
CA LEU A 230 5.93 -8.46 6.13
C LEU A 230 5.66 -7.53 4.94
N THR A 231 4.80 -7.94 4.00
CA THR A 231 4.44 -7.16 2.80
C THR A 231 2.99 -6.74 2.75
#